data_AF-A0AA91GXH1-F1
#
_entry.id   AF-A0AA91GXH1-F1
#
_cell.length_a   1.000
_cell.length_b   1.000
_cell.length_c   1.000
_cell.angle_alpha   90.00
_cell.angle_beta   90.00
_cell.angle_gamma   90.00
#
_symmetry.space_group_name_H-M   'P 1'
#
loop_
_entity.id
_entity.type
_entity.pdbx_description
1 polymer ?
#
loop_
_entity_poly.entity_id
_entity_poly.type
_entity_poly.pdbx_seq_one_letter_code
_entity_poly.pdbx_strand_id
1 'polypeptide(L)' 'MKESVIYQEIKAEGRAEGLQQGIEEGIRRVAVNLLKSGMAVEEVVKMTELSVEQVHSLQQQTE' A
#
# COMPACT_ATOMS: atom_id res chain seq x y z
N MET A 1 3.63 -26.35 21.67
CA MET A 1 3.71 -25.92 20.25
C MET A 1 3.77 -24.40 20.08
N LYS A 2 2.87 -23.61 20.70
CA LYS A 2 2.88 -22.14 20.58
C LYS A 2 4.08 -21.42 21.23
N GLU A 3 4.84 -22.13 22.06
CA GLU A 3 6.06 -21.63 22.71
C GLU A 3 7.35 -22.03 21.98
N SER A 4 7.26 -22.80 20.88
CA SER A 4 8.45 -23.09 20.07
C SER A 4 8.96 -21.82 19.42
N VAL A 5 10.29 -21.62 19.44
CA VAL A 5 10.97 -20.48 18.80
C VAL A 5 10.55 -20.34 17.34
N ILE A 6 10.52 -21.46 16.61
CA ILE A 6 10.07 -21.52 15.21
C ILE A 6 8.64 -21.00 15.03
N TYR A 7 7.74 -21.31 15.97
CA TYR A 7 6.35 -20.82 15.90
C TYR A 7 6.29 -19.30 16.13
N GLN A 8 7.10 -18.77 17.05
CA GLN A 8 7.14 -17.34 17.31
C GLN A 8 7.72 -16.56 16.13
N GLU A 9 8.74 -17.10 15.48
CA GLU A 9 9.36 -16.57 14.26
C GLU A 9 8.34 -16.50 13.11
N ILE A 10 7.70 -17.62 12.76
CA ILE A 10 6.66 -17.65 11.71
C ILE A 10 5.54 -16.65 12.01
N LYS A 11 5.10 -16.57 13.28
CA LYS A 11 4.05 -15.63 13.67
C LYS A 11 4.53 -14.17 13.58
N ALA A 12 5.80 -13.90 13.83
CA ALA A 12 6.38 -12.57 13.73
C ALA A 12 6.54 -12.15 12.26
N GLU A 13 7.05 -13.04 11.41
CA GLU A 13 7.13 -12.86 9.95
C GLU A 13 5.76 -12.56 9.37
N GLY A 14 4.75 -13.39 9.65
CA GLY A 14 3.39 -13.15 9.13
C GLY A 14 2.76 -11.84 9.62
N ARG A 15 3.14 -11.33 10.80
CA ARG A 15 2.72 -9.99 11.25
C ARG A 15 3.45 -8.88 10.50
N ALA A 16 4.75 -9.05 10.25
CA ALA A 16 5.54 -8.08 9.50
C ALA A 16 5.07 -7.98 8.05
N GLU A 17 4.85 -9.12 7.39
CA GLU A 17 4.29 -9.19 6.04
C GLU A 17 2.89 -8.56 5.98
N GLY A 18 2.01 -8.91 6.91
CA GLY A 18 0.66 -8.34 6.95
C GLY A 18 0.65 -6.82 7.18
N LEU A 19 1.58 -6.31 8.00
CA LEU A 19 1.75 -4.87 8.20
C LEU A 19 2.24 -4.18 6.92
N GLN A 20 3.25 -4.75 6.26
CA GLN A 20 3.78 -4.21 5.01
C GLN A 20 2.71 -4.17 3.92
N GLN A 21 1.98 -5.27 3.72
CA GLN A 21 0.87 -5.35 2.77
C GLN A 21 -0.24 -4.34 3.12
N GLY A 22 -0.58 -4.20 4.40
CA GLY A 22 -1.60 -3.24 4.84
C GLY A 22 -1.21 -1.79 4.59
N ILE A 23 0.08 -1.44 4.75
CA ILE A 23 0.61 -0.11 4.44
C ILE A 23 0.52 0.16 2.94
N GLU A 24 0.99 -0.78 2.11
CA GLU A 24 0.97 -0.64 0.65
C GLU A 24 -0.46 -0.49 0.09
N GLU A 25 -1.37 -1.38 0.52
CA GLU A 25 -2.78 -1.33 0.12
C GLU A 25 -3.45 -0.03 0.61
N GLY A 26 -3.11 0.42 1.83
CA GLY A 26 -3.58 1.66 2.41
C GLY A 26 -3.17 2.89 1.59
N ILE A 27 -1.89 2.98 1.22
CA ILE A 27 -1.35 4.06 0.37
C ILE A 27 -2.03 4.04 -0.99
N ARG A 28 -2.15 2.86 -1.62
CA ARG A 28 -2.80 2.69 -2.93
C ARG A 28 -4.26 3.16 -2.90
N ARG A 29 -5.01 2.80 -1.85
CA ARG A 29 -6.40 3.22 -1.68
C ARG A 29 -6.53 4.74 -1.51
N VAL A 30 -5.62 5.36 -0.76
CA VAL A 30 -5.57 6.82 -0.61
C VAL A 30 -5.29 7.48 -1.97
N ALA A 31 -4.30 7.00 -2.72
CA ALA A 31 -3.97 7.51 -4.06
C ALA A 31 -5.19 7.47 -5.00
N VAL A 32 -5.92 6.35 -5.04
CA VAL A 32 -7.14 6.22 -5.84
C VAL A 32 -8.21 7.23 -5.42
N ASN A 33 -8.43 7.40 -4.11
CA ASN A 33 -9.42 8.37 -3.62
C ASN A 33 -9.05 9.82 -3.97
N LEU A 34 -7.75 10.16 -3.91
CA LEU A 34 -7.27 11.48 -4.31
C LEU A 34 -7.49 11.72 -5.81
N LEU A 35 -7.15 10.75 -6.67
CA LEU A 35 -7.41 10.82 -8.10
C LEU A 35 -8.90 10.98 -8.41
N LYS A 36 -9.78 10.21 -7.74
CA LYS A 36 -11.25 10.35 -7.87
C LYS A 36 -11.77 11.72 -7.46
N SER A 37 -11.08 12.39 -6.53
CA SER A 37 -11.43 13.75 -6.12
C SER A 37 -10.99 14.84 -7.12
N GLY A 38 -10.34 14.44 -8.23
CA GLY A 38 -9.84 15.36 -9.26
C GLY A 38 -8.47 15.95 -8.95
N MET A 39 -7.73 15.40 -7.97
CA MET A 39 -6.36 15.81 -7.67
C MET A 39 -5.42 15.44 -8.82
N ALA A 40 -4.47 16.34 -9.13
CA ALA A 40 -3.47 16.11 -10.17
C ALA A 40 -2.51 14.96 -9.82
N VAL A 41 -2.05 14.23 -10.84
CA VAL A 41 -1.17 13.05 -10.68
C VAL A 41 0.12 13.41 -9.94
N GLU A 42 0.71 14.56 -10.22
CA GLU A 42 1.96 15.02 -9.63
C GLU A 42 1.84 15.26 -8.11
N GLU A 43 0.68 15.79 -7.67
CA GLU A 43 0.38 16.00 -6.25
C GLU A 43 0.17 14.66 -5.54
N VAL A 44 -0.52 13.71 -6.20
CA VAL A 44 -0.75 12.37 -5.65
C VAL A 44 0.58 11.62 -5.48
N VAL A 45 1.47 11.67 -6.47
CA VAL A 45 2.84 11.09 -6.41
C VAL A 45 3.59 11.64 -5.19
N LYS A 46 3.55 12.96 -5.00
CA LYS A 46 4.25 13.64 -3.90
C LYS A 46 3.68 13.27 -2.53
N MET A 47 2.37 13.11 -2.40
CA MET A 47 1.71 12.80 -1.12
C MET A 47 1.79 11.33 -0.73
N THR A 48 1.80 10.44 -1.72
CA THR A 48 1.71 8.99 -1.50
C THR A 48 3.05 8.28 -1.65
N GLU A 49 4.08 9.00 -2.11
CA GLU A 49 5.42 8.49 -2.42
C GLU A 49 5.42 7.32 -3.43
N LEU A 50 4.30 7.10 -4.12
CA LEU A 50 4.18 6.17 -5.22
C LEU A 50 4.92 6.71 -6.44
N SER A 51 5.41 5.81 -7.29
CA SER A 51 6.00 6.22 -8.56
C SER A 51 4.93 6.82 -9.48
N VAL A 52 5.36 7.69 -10.40
CA VAL A 52 4.49 8.26 -11.43
C VAL A 52 3.78 7.16 -12.24
N GLU A 53 4.49 6.07 -12.55
CA GLU A 53 3.94 4.90 -13.24
C GLU A 53 2.84 4.20 -12.44
N GLN A 54 3.04 4.02 -11.13
CA GLN A 54 2.04 3.44 -10.24
C GLN A 54 0.78 4.31 -10.19
N VAL A 55 0.92 5.62 -10.02
CA VAL A 55 -0.22 6.54 -9.97
C VAL A 55 -0.96 6.59 -11.30
N HIS A 56 -0.26 6.59 -12.44
CA HIS A 56 -0.91 6.50 -13.75
C HIS A 56 -1.65 5.17 -13.95
N SER A 57 -1.08 4.05 -13.52
CA SER A 57 -1.79 2.77 -13.57
C SER A 57 -3.06 2.80 -12.71
N LEU A 58 -3.05 3.46 -11.56
CA LEU A 58 -4.23 3.63 -10.72
C LEU A 58 -5.28 4.54 -11.36
N GLN A 59 -4.85 5.61 -12.02
CA GLN A 59 -5.72 6.52 -12.76
C GLN A 59 -6.48 5.78 -13.87
N GLN A 60 -5.77 4.99 -14.69
CA GLN A 60 -6.39 4.18 -15.76
C GLN A 60 -7.33 3.08 -15.25
N GLN A 61 -7.12 2.58 -14.02
CA GLN A 61 -8.03 1.62 -13.38
C GLN A 61 -9.29 2.28 -12.80
N THR A 62 -9.31 3.61 -12.74
CA THR A 62 -10.34 4.40 -12.06
C THR A 62 -11.23 5.17 -13.02
N GLU A 63 -10.76 5.45 -14.24
CA GLU A 63 -11.54 5.91 -15.39
C GLU A 63 -12.50 4.82 -15.91
#